data_AF-A0A5B2Z5Q0-F1
#
_entry.id   AF-A0A5B2Z5Q0-F1
#
_cell.length_a   1.000
_cell.length_b   1.000
_cell.length_c   1.000
_cell.angle_alpha   90.00
_cell.angle_beta   90.00
_cell.angle_gamma   90.00
#
_symmetry.space_group_name_H-M   'P 1'
#
loop_
_entity.id
_entity.type
_entity.pdbx_description
1 polymer ?
#
loop_
_entity_poly.entity_id
_entity_poly.type
_entity_poly.pdbx_seq_one_letter_code
_entity_poly.pdbx_strand_id
1 'polypeptide(L)' 'MPQNNKNNQNNRGLASASAETRARVARAGGKAKHEERGLQAADPQTRTRVARAGGKASRKNS' A
#
# COMPACT_ATOMS: atom_id res chain seq x y z
N MET A 1 -10.26 42.10 -3.81
CA MET A 1 -8.85 41.74 -3.56
C MET A 1 -8.81 40.49 -2.69
N PRO A 2 -8.32 39.33 -3.16
CA PRO A 2 -8.28 38.12 -2.35
C PRO A 2 -7.16 38.18 -1.30
N GLN A 3 -7.48 37.90 -0.05
CA GLN A 3 -6.49 37.85 1.04
C GLN A 3 -5.78 36.49 1.04
N ASN A 4 -4.46 36.55 0.89
CA ASN A 4 -3.54 35.44 0.77
C ASN A 4 -3.14 34.91 2.16
N ASN A 5 -3.75 33.80 2.60
CA ASN A 5 -3.37 33.12 3.85
C ASN A 5 -2.28 32.08 3.58
N LYS A 6 -1.02 32.51 3.64
CA LYS A 6 0.22 31.78 3.31
C LYS A 6 0.63 30.69 4.33
N ASN A 7 -0.31 30.02 5.01
CA ASN A 7 0.04 29.23 6.21
C ASN A 7 -0.55 27.81 6.24
N ASN A 8 -0.71 27.08 5.13
CA ASN A 8 -0.98 25.62 5.15
C ASN A 8 -0.82 24.93 3.77
N GLN A 9 0.20 25.31 2.99
CA GLN A 9 0.31 24.96 1.56
C GLN A 9 0.54 23.45 1.26
N ASN A 10 0.67 22.58 2.26
CA ASN A 10 1.03 21.17 2.03
C ASN A 10 -0.08 20.17 2.36
N ASN A 11 -1.16 20.60 3.01
CA ASN A 11 -2.30 19.73 3.29
C ASN A 11 -3.34 19.92 2.18
N ARG A 12 -3.38 18.97 1.24
CA ARG A 12 -4.43 18.82 0.22
C ARG A 12 -5.08 17.44 0.33
N GLY A 13 -6.34 17.34 -0.05
CA GLY A 13 -7.07 16.07 -0.08
C GLY A 13 -7.33 15.51 1.32
N LEU A 14 -7.14 14.20 1.50
CA LEU A 14 -7.44 13.51 2.77
C LEU A 14 -6.64 14.05 3.96
N ALA A 15 -5.44 14.60 3.71
CA ALA A 15 -4.62 15.21 4.75
C ALA A 15 -5.29 16.42 5.41
N SER A 16 -6.17 17.12 4.68
CA SER A 16 -6.95 18.26 5.15
C SER A 16 -8.28 17.88 5.80
N ALA A 17 -8.66 16.59 5.77
CA ALA A 17 -9.95 16.14 6.28
C ALA A 17 -9.97 16.05 7.82
N SER A 18 -11.17 16.04 8.40
CA SER A 18 -11.35 15.87 9.84
C SER A 18 -10.68 14.58 10.36
N ALA A 19 -10.28 14.57 11.64
CA ALA A 19 -9.71 13.39 12.27
C ALA A 19 -10.63 12.16 12.14
N GLU A 20 -11.93 12.36 12.28
CA GLU A 20 -12.96 11.34 12.07
C GLU A 20 -12.95 10.78 10.64
N THR A 21 -12.90 11.66 9.64
CA THR A 21 -12.85 11.25 8.22
C THR A 21 -11.57 10.47 7.91
N ARG A 22 -10.42 10.94 8.41
CA ARG A 22 -9.13 10.23 8.27
C ARG A 22 -9.18 8.85 8.91
N ALA A 23 -9.72 8.75 10.12
CA ALA A 23 -9.86 7.48 10.83
C ALA A 23 -10.81 6.51 10.10
N ARG A 24 -11.93 7.01 9.56
CA ARG A 24 -12.87 6.21 8.76
C ARG A 24 -12.22 5.66 7.49
N VAL A 25 -11.52 6.50 6.73
CA VAL A 25 -10.86 6.10 5.48
C VAL A 25 -9.72 5.12 5.75
N ALA A 26 -8.89 5.34 6.78
CA ALA A 26 -7.83 4.41 7.17
C ALA A 26 -8.40 3.02 7.54
N ARG A 27 -9.50 2.99 8.32
CA ARG A 27 -10.20 1.75 8.68
C ARG A 27 -10.81 1.05 7.47
N ALA A 28 -11.37 1.80 6.53
CA ALA A 28 -11.92 1.26 5.29
C ALA A 28 -10.81 0.66 4.39
N GLY A 29 -9.67 1.36 4.24
CA GLY A 29 -8.51 0.87 3.50
C GLY A 29 -7.92 -0.42 4.11
N GLY A 30 -7.90 -0.53 5.44
CA GLY A 30 -7.48 -1.74 6.15
C GLY A 30 -8.51 -2.89 6.12
N LYS A 31 -9.77 -2.60 5.76
CA LYS A 31 -10.88 -3.57 5.68
C LYS A 31 -11.16 -4.07 4.26
N ALA A 32 -10.45 -3.56 3.25
CA ALA A 32 -10.57 -4.08 1.90
C ALA A 32 -10.26 -5.58 1.89
N LYS A 33 -11.22 -6.41 1.46
CA LYS A 33 -11.06 -7.87 1.32
C LYS A 33 -10.04 -8.12 0.21
N HIS A 34 -8.76 -8.12 0.55
CA HIS A 34 -7.74 -8.69 -0.31
C HIS A 34 -7.54 -10.15 0.13
N GLU A 35 -8.33 -11.05 -0.44
CA GLU A 35 -8.18 -12.50 -0.20
C GLU A 35 -6.79 -12.99 -0.62
N GLU A 36 -6.21 -12.35 -1.64
CA GLU A 36 -4.85 -12.59 -2.09
C GLU A 36 -4.11 -11.25 -2.28
N ARG A 37 -2.81 -11.19 -1.92
CA ARG A 37 -1.95 -10.01 -2.13
C ARG A 37 -0.58 -10.39 -2.70
N GLY A 38 -0.03 -9.52 -3.55
CA GLY A 38 1.31 -9.70 -4.10
C GLY A 38 1.45 -11.05 -4.84
N LEU A 39 2.46 -11.84 -4.49
CA LEU A 39 2.69 -13.16 -5.10
C LEU A 39 1.54 -14.15 -4.85
N GLN A 40 0.76 -13.97 -3.78
CA GLN A 40 -0.42 -14.79 -3.56
C GLN A 40 -1.49 -14.54 -4.61
N ALA A 41 -1.55 -13.38 -5.25
CA ALA A 41 -2.52 -13.11 -6.32
C ALA A 41 -2.02 -13.58 -7.71
N ALA A 42 -0.79 -14.07 -7.80
CA ALA A 42 -0.19 -14.47 -9.07
C ALA A 42 -0.71 -15.84 -9.53
N ASP A 43 -0.67 -16.09 -10.83
CA ASP A 43 -1.01 -17.38 -11.41
C ASP A 43 -0.08 -18.52 -10.90
N PRO A 44 -0.53 -19.78 -10.93
CA PRO A 44 0.27 -20.91 -10.43
C PRO A 44 1.65 -21.07 -11.08
N GLN A 45 1.81 -20.69 -12.35
CA GLN A 45 3.10 -20.79 -13.05
C GLN A 45 4.08 -19.74 -12.49
N THR A 46 3.60 -18.51 -12.27
CA THR A 46 4.37 -17.44 -11.62
C THR A 46 4.73 -17.80 -10.18
N ARG A 47 3.78 -18.33 -9.39
CA ARG A 47 4.05 -18.80 -8.01
C ARG A 47 5.18 -19.85 -8.01
N THR A 48 5.10 -20.83 -8.91
CA THR A 48 6.10 -21.90 -9.05
C THR A 48 7.48 -21.35 -9.46
N ARG A 49 7.52 -20.42 -10.42
CA ARG A 49 8.77 -19.80 -10.89
C ARG A 49 9.48 -19.05 -9.76
N VAL A 50 8.74 -18.25 -8.99
CA VAL A 50 9.30 -17.47 -7.88
C VAL A 50 9.78 -18.37 -6.74
N ALA A 51 9.01 -19.40 -6.37
CA ALA A 51 9.43 -20.38 -5.36
C ALA A 51 10.76 -21.07 -5.75
N ARG A 52 10.90 -21.47 -7.02
CA ARG A 52 12.14 -22.05 -7.55
C ARG A 52 13.30 -21.06 -7.52
N ALA A 53 13.07 -19.79 -7.85
CA ALA A 53 14.10 -18.76 -7.81
C ALA A 53 14.59 -18.50 -6.37
N GLY A 54 13.67 -18.42 -5.39
CA GLY A 54 14.01 -18.27 -3.98
C GLY A 54 14.80 -19.46 -3.42
N GLY A 55 14.42 -20.69 -3.80
CA GLY A 55 15.16 -21.90 -3.41
C GLY A 55 16.57 -21.98 -4.01
N LYS A 56 16.79 -21.41 -5.20
CA LYS A 56 18.11 -21.29 -5.83
C LYS A 56 18.99 -20.23 -5.16
N ALA A 57 18.40 -19.16 -4.63
CA ALA A 57 19.14 -18.08 -3.96
C ALA A 57 19.74 -18.52 -2.61
N SER A 58 19.13 -19.50 -1.93
CA SER A 58 19.60 -20.03 -0.63
C SER A 58 20.83 -20.95 -0.75
N ARG A 59 21.24 -21.34 -1.97
CA ARG A 59 22.39 -22.23 -2.19
C ARG A 59 23.67 -21.45 -2.53
N LYS A 60 24.09 -20.57 -1.64
CA LYS A 60 25.48 -20.10 -1.56
C LYS A 60 25.96 -20.16 -0.11
N ASN A 61 26.20 -21.37 0.37
CA ASN A 61 27.20 -21.60 1.41
C ASN A 61 28.47 -22.07 0.68
N SER A 62 29.42 -21.16 0.47
CA SER A 62 30.85 -21.45 0.28
C SER A 62 31.65 -20.34 0.93
#